data_AF-A0A6L5F677-F1
#
_entry.id   AF-A0A6L5F677-F1
#
_cell.length_a   1.000
_cell.length_b   1.000
_cell.length_c   1.000
_cell.angle_alpha   90.00
_cell.angle_beta   90.00
_cell.angle_gamma   90.00
#
_symmetry.space_group_name_H-M   'P 1'
#
loop_
_entity.id
_entity.type
_entity.pdbx_description
1 polymer ?
#
loop_
_entity_poly.entity_id
_entity_poly.type
_entity_poly.pdbx_seq_one_letter_code
_entity_poly.pdbx_strand_id
1 'polypeptide(L)'
;MARVRLFANLREIAGTPTLDIDGTTVGSVIEAVTDRFGDKFRRGMESARLWRNGEAVAPGDPIGPDDELAILPPVSGGADTMRPQEVQLDPTVFVGLLTLVVVALTHFFGGSPSFAAATVAAAGVWAADLNGVMENRGRGIAAAPVAIAAGLGAVASHAFGGVGYVIAFIVAVIASAAWAIGFFRYRELNLIAPGVVVAVVGATAVSSLILTRDNPGEDAITIFIVAVVVAVAAGTLAEQLGSIPFLDPYAVNALMAVVAAVITGLILDQDAVGYLVVGLGVAVALVAGRGLGAMLRLGHVSLSQQLPGWSPSLDGAVVAAAILYPLTQIAL
;
A
#
# COMPACT_ATOMS: atom_id res chain seq x y z
N MET A 1 24.52 40.85 -18.28
CA MET A 1 23.36 40.40 -17.47
C MET A 1 22.50 39.44 -18.26
N ALA A 2 22.46 38.17 -17.88
CA ALA A 2 21.47 37.21 -18.37
C ALA A 2 20.19 37.28 -17.51
N ARG A 3 19.04 36.99 -18.12
CA ARG A 3 17.75 37.01 -17.42
C ARG A 3 17.46 35.64 -16.82
N VAL A 4 17.44 35.52 -15.50
CA VAL A 4 17.16 34.27 -14.78
C VAL A 4 15.67 34.19 -14.43
N ARG A 5 15.01 33.11 -14.82
CA ARG A 5 13.62 32.80 -14.45
C ARG A 5 13.55 31.69 -13.42
N LEU A 6 12.83 31.96 -12.35
CA LEU A 6 12.67 31.07 -11.21
C LEU A 6 11.24 30.53 -11.13
N PHE A 7 11.12 29.27 -10.73
CA PHE A 7 9.86 28.56 -10.64
C PHE A 7 9.70 27.91 -9.26
N ALA A 8 8.45 27.59 -8.89
CA ALA A 8 8.07 26.86 -7.69
C ALA A 8 8.81 27.31 -6.40
N ASN A 9 9.41 26.37 -5.66
CA ASN A 9 10.11 26.63 -4.40
C ASN A 9 11.26 27.66 -4.55
N LEU A 10 11.97 27.68 -5.68
CA LEU A 10 13.04 28.65 -5.93
C LEU A 10 12.51 30.08 -6.07
N ARG A 11 11.35 30.26 -6.71
CA ARG A 11 10.65 31.55 -6.77
C ARG A 11 10.21 32.01 -5.37
N GLU A 12 9.69 31.10 -4.55
CA GLU A 12 9.25 31.42 -3.18
C GLU A 12 10.42 31.85 -2.29
N ILE A 13 11.57 31.17 -2.42
CA ILE A 13 12.79 31.52 -1.69
C ILE A 13 13.34 32.88 -2.16
N ALA A 14 13.34 33.13 -3.46
CA ALA A 14 13.86 34.37 -4.02
C ALA A 14 12.91 35.58 -3.87
N GLY A 15 11.63 35.34 -3.61
CA GLY A 15 10.60 36.38 -3.52
C GLY A 15 10.28 37.08 -4.85
N THR A 16 10.89 36.64 -5.95
CA THR A 16 10.72 37.19 -7.30
C THR A 16 10.71 36.07 -8.35
N PRO A 17 9.87 36.18 -9.41
CA PRO A 17 9.86 35.20 -10.51
C PRO A 17 11.03 35.38 -11.48
N THR A 18 11.71 36.52 -11.48
CA THR A 18 12.76 36.85 -12.44
C THR A 18 13.78 37.78 -11.82
N LEU A 19 15.04 37.64 -12.23
CA LEU A 19 16.13 38.54 -11.86
C LEU A 19 17.22 38.56 -12.93
N ASP A 20 17.95 39.67 -13.00
CA ASP A 20 19.08 39.82 -13.90
C ASP A 20 20.40 39.58 -13.15
N ILE A 21 21.27 38.76 -13.72
CA ILE A 21 22.52 38.31 -13.12
C ILE A 21 23.66 38.42 -14.13
N ASP A 22 24.79 38.95 -13.68
CA ASP A 22 26.00 38.97 -14.49
C ASP A 22 26.73 37.63 -14.46
N GLY A 23 27.18 37.20 -15.63
CA GLY A 23 27.93 35.98 -15.82
C GLY A 23 28.22 35.77 -17.31
N THR A 24 29.28 35.03 -17.59
CA THR A 24 29.69 34.64 -18.96
C THR A 24 29.44 33.17 -19.23
N THR A 25 29.18 32.39 -18.18
CA THR A 25 28.78 30.98 -18.24
C THR A 25 27.56 30.72 -17.37
N VAL A 26 26.80 29.68 -17.70
CA VAL A 26 25.65 29.23 -16.90
C VAL A 26 26.05 28.96 -15.44
N GLY A 27 27.22 28.35 -15.21
CA GLY A 27 27.77 28.10 -13.88
C GLY A 27 28.03 29.38 -13.08
N SER A 28 28.63 30.40 -13.70
CA SER A 28 28.88 31.69 -13.03
C SER A 28 27.59 32.40 -12.61
N VAL A 29 26.54 32.30 -13.43
CA VAL A 29 25.21 32.83 -13.12
C VAL A 29 24.58 32.07 -11.96
N ILE A 30 24.69 30.75 -11.92
CA ILE A 30 24.15 29.92 -10.84
C ILE A 30 24.83 30.20 -9.51
N GLU A 31 26.16 30.32 -9.50
CA GLU A 31 26.93 30.64 -8.31
C GLU A 31 26.50 32.00 -7.74
N ALA A 32 26.42 33.03 -8.60
CA ALA A 32 25.97 34.37 -8.21
C ALA A 32 24.54 34.39 -7.65
N VAL A 33 23.61 33.64 -8.25
CA VAL A 33 22.23 33.51 -7.74
C VAL A 33 22.21 32.79 -6.39
N THR A 34 23.00 31.73 -6.26
CA THR A 34 23.05 30.90 -5.06
C THR A 34 23.63 31.67 -3.88
N ASP A 35 24.70 32.44 -4.11
CA ASP A 35 25.31 33.29 -3.08
C ASP A 35 24.37 34.42 -2.64
N ARG A 36 23.53 34.93 -3.56
CA ARG A 36 22.54 35.96 -3.26
C ARG A 36 21.41 35.48 -2.35
N PHE A 37 20.96 34.23 -2.49
CA PHE A 37 19.79 33.69 -1.76
C PHE A 37 20.14 32.65 -0.68
N GLY A 38 21.42 32.30 -0.54
CA GLY A 38 21.95 31.49 0.54
C GLY A 38 21.60 30.00 0.49
N ASP A 39 21.89 29.30 1.59
CA ASP A 39 21.90 27.83 1.65
C ASP A 39 20.56 27.17 1.29
N LYS A 40 19.44 27.84 1.60
CA LYS A 40 18.11 27.31 1.27
C LYS A 40 17.90 27.26 -0.25
N PHE A 41 18.41 28.24 -0.98
CA PHE A 41 18.39 28.27 -2.44
C PHE A 41 19.35 27.24 -3.02
N ARG A 42 20.56 27.12 -2.45
CA ARG A 42 21.57 26.12 -2.85
C ARG A 42 21.02 24.70 -2.85
N ARG A 43 20.30 24.31 -1.78
CA ARG A 43 19.64 22.99 -1.70
C ARG A 43 18.58 22.77 -2.79
N GLY A 44 17.84 23.81 -3.16
CA GLY A 44 16.87 23.72 -4.26
C GLY A 44 17.53 23.56 -5.64
N MET A 45 18.75 24.06 -5.81
CA MET A 45 19.52 23.95 -7.05
C MET A 45 20.10 22.55 -7.30
N GLU A 46 20.36 21.76 -6.25
CA GLU A 46 20.97 20.42 -6.36
C GLU A 46 20.19 19.45 -7.27
N SER A 47 18.88 19.67 -7.40
CA SER A 47 17.97 18.84 -8.23
C SER A 47 17.34 19.62 -9.39
N ALA A 48 17.70 20.88 -9.59
CA ALA A 48 17.12 21.73 -10.62
C ALA A 48 17.74 21.47 -12.00
N ARG A 49 16.92 21.56 -13.05
CA ARG A 49 17.36 21.51 -14.45
C ARG A 49 17.50 22.92 -15.02
N LEU A 50 18.44 23.08 -15.94
CA LEU A 50 18.84 24.38 -16.50
C LEU A 50 18.50 24.44 -17.98
N TRP A 51 17.83 25.51 -18.39
CA TRP A 51 17.41 25.72 -19.77
C TRP A 51 17.76 27.13 -20.20
N ARG A 52 18.52 27.28 -21.29
CA ARG A 52 18.83 28.57 -21.91
C ARG A 52 18.02 28.71 -23.18
N ASN A 53 17.16 29.73 -23.26
CA ASN A 53 16.29 30.01 -24.42
C ASN A 53 15.46 28.80 -24.91
N GLY A 54 15.06 27.92 -23.99
CA GLY A 54 14.27 26.73 -24.35
C GLY A 54 15.09 25.50 -24.71
N GLU A 55 16.42 25.51 -24.54
CA GLU A 55 17.28 24.34 -24.73
C GLU A 55 18.00 23.96 -23.42
N ALA A 56 18.14 22.65 -23.16
CA ALA A 56 18.85 22.16 -21.97
C ALA A 56 20.35 22.51 -22.06
N VAL A 57 20.90 23.03 -20.96
CA VAL A 57 22.31 23.48 -20.90
C VAL A 57 23.06 22.89 -19.71
N ALA A 58 24.37 22.75 -19.88
CA ALA A 58 25.32 22.39 -18.84
C ALA A 58 25.92 23.64 -18.17
N PRO A 59 26.44 23.54 -16.94
CA PRO A 59 27.07 24.68 -16.24
C PRO A 59 28.26 25.31 -16.99
N GLY A 60 28.92 24.55 -17.87
CA GLY A 60 30.04 25.05 -18.67
C GLY A 60 29.62 25.87 -19.90
N ASP A 61 28.34 25.88 -20.25
CA ASP A 61 27.88 26.53 -21.48
C ASP A 61 27.92 28.07 -21.36
N PRO A 62 28.27 28.77 -22.44
CA PRO A 62 28.32 30.23 -22.45
C PRO A 62 26.92 30.82 -22.31
N ILE A 63 26.83 32.00 -21.68
CA ILE A 63 25.58 32.75 -21.57
C ILE A 63 25.82 34.22 -21.87
N GLY A 64 24.96 34.78 -22.70
CA GLY A 64 25.01 36.16 -23.18
C GLY A 64 23.99 37.08 -22.50
N PRO A 65 24.07 38.39 -22.77
CA PRO A 65 23.19 39.39 -22.19
C PRO A 65 21.73 39.30 -22.66
N ASP A 66 21.49 38.69 -23.82
CA ASP A 66 20.13 38.49 -24.37
C ASP A 66 19.54 37.12 -24.02
N ASP A 67 20.29 36.28 -23.29
CA ASP A 67 19.88 34.93 -22.96
C ASP A 67 18.97 34.90 -21.73
N GLU A 68 17.93 34.08 -21.84
CA GLU A 68 17.04 33.72 -20.74
C GLU A 68 17.45 32.35 -20.18
N LEU A 69 17.82 32.31 -18.90
CA LEU A 69 18.11 31.08 -18.16
C LEU A 69 16.92 30.71 -17.26
N ALA A 70 16.20 29.66 -17.62
CA ALA A 70 15.17 29.07 -16.78
C ALA A 70 15.76 28.01 -15.86
N ILE A 71 15.48 28.14 -14.56
CA ILE A 71 15.87 27.18 -13.53
C ILE A 71 14.62 26.44 -13.08
N LEU A 72 14.52 25.17 -13.47
CA LEU A 72 13.35 24.33 -13.25
C LEU A 72 13.64 23.34 -12.11
N PRO A 73 13.15 23.60 -10.88
CA PRO A 73 13.20 22.59 -9.82
C PRO A 73 12.34 21.37 -10.21
N PRO A 74 12.58 20.19 -9.61
CA PRO A 74 11.78 19.01 -9.90
C PRO A 74 10.31 19.30 -9.63
N VAL A 75 9.46 19.03 -10.62
CA VAL A 75 8.00 19.11 -10.43
C VAL A 75 7.57 18.00 -9.49
N SER A 76 6.60 18.29 -8.62
CA SER A 76 6.00 17.36 -7.64
C SER A 76 5.32 16.12 -8.26
N GLY A 77 5.47 15.87 -9.56
CA GLY A 77 5.08 14.66 -10.28
C GLY A 77 6.28 14.14 -11.07
N GLY A 78 6.87 13.06 -10.59
CA GLY A 78 8.17 12.55 -11.04
C GLY A 78 8.32 12.35 -12.55
N ALA A 79 9.42 12.90 -13.06
CA ALA A 79 10.22 12.25 -14.09
C ALA A 79 11.63 12.16 -13.52
N ASP A 80 11.77 11.26 -12.54
CA ASP A 80 13.06 10.89 -12.00
C ASP A 80 13.90 10.40 -13.17
N THR A 81 15.04 11.05 -13.41
CA THR A 81 15.97 10.59 -14.43
C THR A 81 16.38 9.18 -14.07
N MET A 82 16.12 8.21 -14.95
CA MET A 82 16.73 6.88 -14.89
C MET A 82 18.26 7.02 -14.85
N ARG A 83 18.81 7.12 -13.65
CA ARG A 83 20.06 6.44 -13.36
C ARG A 83 19.75 4.94 -13.46
N PRO A 84 20.70 4.08 -13.87
CA PRO A 84 20.60 2.67 -13.54
C PRO A 84 20.57 2.61 -12.02
N GLN A 85 19.37 2.67 -11.44
CA GLN A 85 19.18 2.40 -10.04
C GLN A 85 19.52 0.92 -9.95
N GLU A 86 20.64 0.60 -9.30
CA GLU A 86 20.83 -0.75 -8.77
C GLU A 86 19.50 -1.08 -8.09
N VAL A 87 18.81 -2.10 -8.59
CA VAL A 87 17.56 -2.58 -8.01
C VAL A 87 17.93 -3.16 -6.65
N GLN A 88 18.12 -2.29 -5.67
CA GLN A 88 18.19 -2.67 -4.27
C GLN A 88 16.77 -3.07 -3.90
N LEU A 89 16.54 -4.38 -3.98
CA LEU A 89 15.35 -5.01 -3.46
C LEU A 89 15.30 -4.71 -1.96
N ASP A 90 14.46 -3.77 -1.56
CA ASP A 90 14.14 -3.57 -0.16
C ASP A 90 13.43 -4.84 0.34
N PRO A 91 14.03 -5.63 1.26
CA PRO A 91 13.43 -6.88 1.72
C PRO A 91 12.07 -6.67 2.37
N THR A 92 11.77 -5.46 2.85
CA THR A 92 10.50 -5.14 3.50
C THR A 92 9.31 -5.28 2.56
N VAL A 93 9.49 -5.11 1.24
CA VAL A 93 8.43 -5.29 0.22
C VAL A 93 7.84 -6.70 0.25
N PHE A 94 8.63 -7.69 0.66
CA PHE A 94 8.21 -9.08 0.72
C PHE A 94 7.52 -9.46 2.03
N VAL A 95 7.45 -8.60 3.04
CA VAL A 95 6.89 -8.98 4.36
C VAL A 95 5.42 -9.37 4.25
N GLY A 96 4.63 -8.66 3.43
CA GLY A 96 3.26 -9.06 3.17
C GLY A 96 3.15 -10.45 2.52
N LEU A 97 3.99 -10.74 1.51
CA LEU A 97 4.03 -12.05 0.87
C LEU A 97 4.48 -13.14 1.86
N LEU A 98 5.52 -12.89 2.65
CA LEU A 98 6.01 -13.83 3.66
C LEU A 98 4.96 -14.11 4.73
N THR A 99 4.16 -13.11 5.11
CA THR A 99 3.04 -13.29 6.03
C THR A 99 2.00 -14.26 5.44
N LEU A 100 1.65 -14.10 4.17
CA LEU A 100 0.73 -15.02 3.47
C LEU A 100 1.33 -16.43 3.33
N VAL A 101 2.64 -16.54 3.08
CA VAL A 101 3.35 -17.82 3.02
C VAL A 101 3.32 -18.52 4.39
N VAL A 102 3.49 -17.80 5.50
CA VAL A 102 3.35 -18.38 6.84
C VAL A 102 1.93 -18.93 7.04
N VAL A 103 0.89 -18.17 6.68
CA VAL A 103 -0.50 -18.65 6.74
C VAL A 103 -0.67 -19.92 5.89
N ALA A 104 -0.17 -19.93 4.66
CA ALA A 104 -0.21 -21.08 3.77
C ALA A 104 0.49 -22.31 4.38
N LEU A 105 1.71 -22.14 4.92
CA LEU A 105 2.46 -23.23 5.54
C LEU A 105 1.71 -23.81 6.75
N THR A 106 1.08 -22.95 7.58
CA THR A 106 0.27 -23.45 8.71
C THR A 106 -1.02 -24.12 8.30
N HIS A 107 -1.55 -23.84 7.11
CA HIS A 107 -2.66 -24.58 6.52
C HIS A 107 -2.22 -25.97 6.06
N PHE A 108 -1.17 -26.04 5.23
CA PHE A 108 -0.73 -27.31 4.61
C PHE A 108 0.01 -28.26 5.55
N PHE A 109 0.76 -27.72 6.52
CA PHE A 109 1.62 -28.51 7.41
C PHE A 109 1.25 -28.38 8.89
N GLY A 110 0.35 -27.45 9.22
CA GLY A 110 -0.10 -27.21 10.58
C GLY A 110 -1.49 -27.81 10.85
N GLY A 111 -1.90 -27.75 12.11
CA GLY A 111 -3.27 -28.05 12.53
C GLY A 111 -4.15 -26.80 12.62
N SER A 112 -5.42 -27.00 12.98
CA SER A 112 -6.37 -25.90 13.22
C SER A 112 -5.83 -24.82 14.18
N PRO A 113 -5.17 -25.15 15.32
CA PRO A 113 -4.66 -24.13 16.23
C PRO A 113 -3.53 -23.27 15.64
N SER A 114 -2.61 -23.88 14.89
CA SER A 114 -1.51 -23.14 14.25
C SER A 114 -2.00 -22.25 13.12
N PHE A 115 -3.01 -22.70 12.36
CA PHE A 115 -3.64 -21.90 11.32
C PHE A 115 -4.41 -20.71 11.90
N ALA A 116 -5.19 -20.93 12.96
CA ALA A 116 -5.87 -19.83 13.67
C ALA A 116 -4.85 -18.83 14.24
N ALA A 117 -3.75 -19.30 14.84
CA ALA A 117 -2.69 -18.43 15.33
C ALA A 117 -2.01 -17.62 14.21
N ALA A 118 -1.73 -18.24 13.07
CA ALA A 118 -1.10 -17.56 11.92
C ALA A 118 -2.01 -16.49 11.30
N THR A 119 -3.32 -16.76 11.17
CA THR A 119 -4.27 -15.78 10.64
C THR A 119 -4.46 -14.59 11.59
N VAL A 120 -4.52 -14.81 12.91
CA VAL A 120 -4.51 -13.74 13.92
C VAL A 120 -3.21 -12.94 13.85
N ALA A 121 -2.06 -13.60 13.73
CA ALA A 121 -0.77 -12.93 13.59
C ALA A 121 -0.71 -12.09 12.30
N ALA A 122 -1.23 -12.59 11.18
CA ALA A 122 -1.31 -11.85 9.93
C ALA A 122 -2.17 -10.59 10.04
N ALA A 123 -3.33 -10.67 10.71
CA ALA A 123 -4.15 -9.49 11.01
C ALA A 123 -3.43 -8.49 11.92
N GLY A 124 -2.65 -8.97 12.89
CA GLY A 124 -1.82 -8.15 13.76
C GLY A 124 -0.68 -7.44 13.02
N VAL A 125 0.03 -8.14 12.13
CA VAL A 125 1.07 -7.60 11.26
C VAL A 125 0.51 -6.47 10.39
N TRP A 126 -0.63 -6.73 9.73
CA TRP A 126 -1.32 -5.74 8.92
C TRP A 126 -1.73 -4.49 9.73
N ALA A 127 -2.31 -4.68 10.92
CA ALA A 127 -2.70 -3.59 11.80
C ALA A 127 -1.51 -2.79 12.33
N ALA A 128 -0.39 -3.45 12.63
CA ALA A 128 0.83 -2.80 13.11
C ALA A 128 1.47 -1.92 12.03
N ASP A 129 1.50 -2.40 10.78
CA ASP A 129 1.96 -1.62 9.63
C ASP A 129 1.08 -0.38 9.40
N LEU A 130 -0.24 -0.54 9.39
CA LEU A 130 -1.18 0.58 9.29
C LEU A 130 -0.99 1.59 10.43
N ASN A 131 -0.86 1.13 11.67
CA ASN A 131 -0.60 2.03 12.79
C ASN A 131 0.71 2.80 12.58
N GLY A 132 1.82 2.13 12.23
CA GLY A 132 3.11 2.81 12.05
C GLY A 132 3.04 3.96 11.04
N VAL A 133 2.38 3.73 9.90
CA VAL A 133 2.19 4.75 8.86
C VAL A 133 1.24 5.87 9.29
N MET A 134 0.19 5.55 10.02
CA MET A 134 -0.79 6.53 10.50
C MET A 134 -0.27 7.35 11.69
N GLU A 135 0.51 6.75 12.58
CA GLU A 135 1.13 7.37 13.75
C GLU A 135 2.14 8.44 13.33
N ASN A 136 2.92 8.19 12.27
CA ASN A 136 3.81 9.18 11.67
C ASN A 136 3.09 10.44 11.16
N ARG A 137 1.77 10.37 10.94
CA ARG A 137 0.91 11.51 10.55
C ARG A 137 0.08 12.07 11.70
N GLY A 138 0.36 11.65 12.95
CA GLY A 138 -0.39 12.04 14.13
C GLY A 138 -1.79 11.41 14.21
N ARG A 139 -2.08 10.37 13.41
CA ARG A 139 -3.39 9.71 13.32
C ARG A 139 -3.36 8.22 13.66
N GLY A 140 -2.45 7.82 14.55
CA GLY A 140 -2.23 6.41 14.91
C GLY A 140 -3.51 5.69 15.35
N ILE A 141 -3.69 4.48 14.84
CA ILE A 141 -4.79 3.59 15.26
C ILE A 141 -4.28 2.60 16.30
N ALA A 142 -5.14 2.20 17.22
CA ALA A 142 -4.77 1.18 18.19
C ALA A 142 -4.72 -0.21 17.50
N ALA A 143 -3.53 -0.72 17.19
CA ALA A 143 -3.37 -2.05 16.59
C ALA A 143 -3.75 -3.19 17.56
N ALA A 144 -3.60 -3.00 18.87
CA ALA A 144 -3.91 -4.01 19.88
C ALA A 144 -5.40 -4.45 19.86
N PRO A 145 -6.39 -3.55 19.81
CA PRO A 145 -7.80 -3.91 19.58
C PRO A 145 -8.04 -4.80 18.36
N VAL A 146 -7.30 -4.61 17.27
CA VAL A 146 -7.43 -5.44 16.06
C VAL A 146 -7.00 -6.87 16.35
N ALA A 147 -5.84 -7.05 16.98
CA ALA A 147 -5.33 -8.38 17.35
C ALA A 147 -6.23 -9.09 18.39
N ILE A 148 -6.73 -8.34 19.38
CA ILE A 148 -7.66 -8.86 20.40
C ILE A 148 -8.96 -9.31 19.74
N ALA A 149 -9.54 -8.46 18.89
CA ALA A 149 -10.79 -8.78 18.19
C ALA A 149 -10.62 -9.95 17.22
N ALA A 150 -9.50 -10.04 16.51
CA ALA A 150 -9.16 -11.17 15.66
C ALA A 150 -9.04 -12.48 16.46
N GLY A 151 -8.34 -12.47 17.59
CA GLY A 151 -8.24 -13.65 18.47
C GLY A 151 -9.58 -14.09 19.04
N LEU A 152 -10.40 -13.13 19.51
CA LEU A 152 -11.76 -13.42 19.99
C LEU A 152 -12.68 -13.91 18.86
N GLY A 153 -12.53 -13.36 17.65
CA GLY A 153 -13.25 -13.82 16.45
C GLY A 153 -12.88 -15.25 16.07
N ALA A 154 -11.60 -15.63 16.18
CA ALA A 154 -11.15 -17.01 15.98
C ALA A 154 -11.81 -17.97 16.99
N VAL A 155 -11.79 -17.61 18.27
CA VAL A 155 -12.45 -18.39 19.34
C VAL A 155 -13.96 -18.50 19.09
N ALA A 156 -14.61 -17.39 18.74
CA ALA A 156 -16.05 -17.37 18.46
C ALA A 156 -16.42 -18.24 17.26
N SER A 157 -15.57 -18.29 16.23
CA SER A 157 -15.78 -19.11 15.03
C SER A 157 -15.77 -20.61 15.38
N HIS A 158 -14.81 -21.04 16.19
CA HIS A 158 -14.77 -22.42 16.68
C HIS A 158 -15.91 -22.76 17.65
N ALA A 159 -16.32 -21.82 18.49
CA ALA A 159 -17.35 -22.05 19.50
C ALA A 159 -18.77 -22.02 18.94
N PHE A 160 -19.04 -21.19 17.94
CA PHE A 160 -20.40 -20.87 17.49
C PHE A 160 -20.63 -21.04 15.97
N GLY A 161 -19.65 -21.55 15.22
CA GLY A 161 -19.74 -21.72 13.77
C GLY A 161 -20.03 -20.39 13.06
N GLY A 162 -20.95 -20.39 12.08
CA GLY A 162 -21.28 -19.21 11.28
C GLY A 162 -21.71 -17.97 12.10
N VAL A 163 -22.33 -18.16 13.28
CA VAL A 163 -22.66 -17.05 14.20
C VAL A 163 -21.40 -16.35 14.71
N GLY A 164 -20.28 -17.07 14.80
CA GLY A 164 -18.97 -16.56 15.16
C GLY A 164 -18.50 -15.40 14.27
N TYR A 165 -18.89 -15.37 12.99
CA TYR A 165 -18.59 -14.27 12.07
C TYR A 165 -19.24 -12.95 12.52
N VAL A 166 -20.51 -13.01 12.93
CA VAL A 166 -21.25 -11.85 13.45
C VAL A 166 -20.69 -11.42 14.80
N ILE A 167 -20.33 -12.38 15.65
CA ILE A 167 -19.68 -12.10 16.93
C ILE A 167 -18.33 -11.39 16.72
N ALA A 168 -17.52 -11.84 15.75
CA ALA A 168 -16.24 -11.22 15.42
C ALA A 168 -16.41 -9.74 15.02
N PHE A 169 -17.43 -9.43 14.21
CA PHE A 169 -17.79 -8.06 13.86
C PHE A 169 -18.15 -7.22 15.10
N ILE A 170 -19.05 -7.72 15.95
CA ILE A 170 -19.51 -7.00 17.15
C ILE A 170 -18.35 -6.77 18.12
N VAL A 171 -17.53 -7.79 18.35
CA VAL A 171 -16.36 -7.72 19.23
C VAL A 171 -15.34 -6.72 18.72
N ALA A 172 -15.11 -6.63 17.41
CA ALA A 172 -14.20 -5.64 16.83
C ALA A 172 -14.65 -4.19 17.09
N VAL A 173 -15.94 -3.92 16.96
CA VAL A 173 -16.51 -2.60 17.27
C VAL A 173 -16.36 -2.29 18.76
N ILE A 174 -16.75 -3.23 19.63
CA ILE A 174 -16.70 -3.06 21.08
C ILE A 174 -15.25 -2.91 21.57
N ALA A 175 -14.33 -3.76 21.13
CA ALA A 175 -12.93 -3.71 21.53
C ALA A 175 -12.28 -2.38 21.14
N SER A 176 -12.57 -1.87 19.94
CA SER A 176 -12.07 -0.58 19.47
C SER A 176 -12.64 0.59 20.28
N ALA A 177 -13.95 0.58 20.55
CA ALA A 177 -14.60 1.62 21.37
C ALA A 177 -14.13 1.58 22.83
N ALA A 178 -14.02 0.40 23.43
CA ALA A 178 -13.55 0.21 24.80
C ALA A 178 -12.10 0.69 24.97
N TRP A 179 -11.25 0.50 23.95
CA TRP A 179 -9.88 1.00 23.96
C TRP A 179 -9.82 2.53 24.08
N ALA A 180 -10.69 3.25 23.37
CA ALA A 180 -10.77 4.71 23.46
C ALA A 180 -11.22 5.20 24.86
N ILE A 181 -12.05 4.42 25.57
CA ILE A 181 -12.44 4.74 26.95
C ILE A 181 -11.22 4.67 27.88
N GLY A 182 -10.46 3.57 27.81
CA GLY A 182 -9.31 3.33 28.67
C GLY A 182 -8.10 4.22 28.39
N PHE A 183 -7.93 4.66 27.14
CA PHE A 183 -6.74 5.39 26.71
C PHE A 183 -7.11 6.72 26.04
N PHE A 184 -6.87 7.82 26.74
CA PHE A 184 -7.20 9.18 26.30
C PHE A 184 -6.67 9.54 24.90
N ARG A 185 -5.51 8.98 24.52
CA ARG A 185 -4.88 9.17 23.20
C ARG A 185 -5.80 8.82 22.02
N TYR A 186 -6.76 7.91 22.19
CA TYR A 186 -7.60 7.39 21.11
C TYR A 186 -9.05 7.90 21.17
N ARG A 187 -9.35 8.94 21.97
CA ARG A 187 -10.73 9.43 22.15
C ARG A 187 -11.27 10.27 21.00
N GLU A 188 -10.40 10.77 20.14
CA GLU A 188 -10.83 11.58 19.01
C GLU A 188 -11.55 10.72 17.95
N LEU A 189 -12.70 11.18 17.45
CA LEU A 189 -13.55 10.44 16.50
C LEU A 189 -12.83 10.09 15.18
N ASN A 190 -11.95 10.98 14.72
CA ASN A 190 -11.07 10.79 13.57
C ASN A 190 -10.03 9.66 13.74
N LEU A 191 -9.80 9.18 14.96
CA LEU A 191 -8.94 8.03 15.28
C LEU A 191 -9.77 6.75 15.52
N ILE A 192 -10.94 6.90 16.14
CA ILE A 192 -11.84 5.78 16.44
C ILE A 192 -12.38 5.17 15.14
N ALA A 193 -12.91 5.99 14.23
CA ALA A 193 -13.54 5.50 13.01
C ALA A 193 -12.63 4.60 12.15
N PRO A 194 -11.41 5.03 11.75
CA PRO A 194 -10.51 4.16 11.00
C PRO A 194 -10.05 2.94 11.83
N GLY A 195 -9.84 3.10 13.15
CA GLY A 195 -9.50 1.98 14.03
C GLY A 195 -10.59 0.89 14.06
N VAL A 196 -11.86 1.28 14.14
CA VAL A 196 -13.02 0.37 14.07
C VAL A 196 -13.07 -0.35 12.73
N VAL A 197 -12.88 0.36 11.61
CA VAL A 197 -12.88 -0.25 10.27
C VAL A 197 -11.78 -1.32 10.16
N VAL A 198 -10.56 -0.99 10.58
CA VAL A 198 -9.44 -1.93 10.55
C VAL A 198 -9.69 -3.13 11.47
N ALA A 199 -10.24 -2.91 12.67
CA ALA A 199 -10.58 -3.99 13.59
C ALA A 199 -11.65 -4.91 13.02
N VAL A 200 -12.71 -4.36 12.42
CA VAL A 200 -13.80 -5.13 11.81
C VAL A 200 -13.28 -5.97 10.66
N VAL A 201 -12.53 -5.36 9.74
CA VAL A 201 -11.96 -6.05 8.58
C VAL A 201 -10.99 -7.15 9.03
N GLY A 202 -10.09 -6.86 9.99
CA GLY A 202 -9.16 -7.86 10.52
C GLY A 202 -9.84 -9.03 11.25
N ALA A 203 -10.84 -8.75 12.10
CA ALA A 203 -11.53 -9.78 12.85
C ALA A 203 -12.42 -10.66 11.98
N THR A 204 -13.15 -10.06 11.05
CA THR A 204 -13.98 -10.79 10.07
C THR A 204 -13.12 -11.59 9.09
N ALA A 205 -11.94 -11.08 8.69
CA ALA A 205 -10.96 -11.85 7.91
C ALA A 205 -10.55 -13.14 8.61
N VAL A 206 -10.12 -13.05 9.87
CA VAL A 206 -9.72 -14.23 10.65
C VAL A 206 -10.88 -15.21 10.81
N SER A 207 -12.06 -14.71 11.21
CA SER A 207 -13.24 -15.57 11.38
C SER A 207 -13.64 -16.25 10.07
N SER A 208 -13.63 -15.51 8.97
CA SER A 208 -13.98 -15.99 7.64
C SER A 208 -13.05 -17.11 7.16
N LEU A 209 -11.74 -16.99 7.38
CA LEU A 209 -10.77 -18.02 7.01
C LEU A 209 -10.97 -19.30 7.82
N ILE A 210 -11.22 -19.18 9.12
CA ILE A 210 -11.48 -20.32 10.00
C ILE A 210 -12.78 -21.02 9.60
N LEU A 211 -13.86 -20.27 9.41
CA LEU A 211 -15.16 -20.82 9.04
C LEU A 211 -15.15 -21.46 7.66
N THR A 212 -14.47 -20.86 6.68
CA THR A 212 -14.37 -21.43 5.32
C THR A 212 -13.61 -22.74 5.32
N ARG A 213 -12.57 -22.85 6.15
CA ARG A 213 -11.81 -24.09 6.32
C ARG A 213 -12.68 -25.23 6.88
N ASP A 214 -13.59 -24.92 7.80
CA ASP A 214 -14.51 -25.90 8.38
C ASP A 214 -15.70 -26.19 7.46
N ASN A 215 -16.22 -25.18 6.75
CA ASN A 215 -17.35 -25.28 5.82
C ASN A 215 -17.26 -24.17 4.75
N PRO A 216 -17.09 -24.51 3.45
CA PRO A 216 -17.34 -25.83 2.85
C PRO A 216 -16.21 -26.86 3.00
N GLY A 217 -15.00 -26.47 3.40
CA GLY A 217 -13.93 -27.42 3.72
C GLY A 217 -12.52 -26.97 3.33
N GLU A 218 -11.56 -27.87 3.51
CA GLU A 218 -10.13 -27.59 3.31
C GLU A 218 -9.77 -27.21 1.86
N ASP A 219 -10.52 -27.70 0.87
CA ASP A 219 -10.27 -27.36 -0.54
C ASP A 219 -10.59 -25.90 -0.84
N ALA A 220 -11.67 -25.36 -0.27
CA ALA A 220 -12.06 -23.96 -0.50
C ALA A 220 -11.03 -22.98 0.05
N ILE A 221 -10.51 -23.25 1.25
CA ILE A 221 -9.44 -22.43 1.83
C ILE A 221 -8.12 -22.62 1.07
N THR A 222 -7.84 -23.82 0.56
CA THR A 222 -6.66 -24.10 -0.30
C THR A 222 -6.71 -23.25 -1.56
N ILE A 223 -7.85 -23.23 -2.25
CA ILE A 223 -8.06 -22.44 -3.47
C ILE A 223 -7.90 -20.95 -3.18
N PHE A 224 -8.48 -20.45 -2.09
CA PHE A 224 -8.30 -19.05 -1.67
C PHE A 224 -6.84 -18.70 -1.38
N ILE A 225 -6.14 -19.52 -0.59
CA ILE A 225 -4.74 -19.28 -0.23
C ILE A 225 -3.87 -19.23 -1.48
N VAL A 226 -4.03 -20.20 -2.39
CA VAL A 226 -3.26 -20.22 -3.64
C VAL A 226 -3.58 -19.00 -4.50
N ALA A 227 -4.87 -18.65 -4.67
CA ALA A 227 -5.30 -17.47 -5.41
C ALA A 227 -4.67 -16.18 -4.88
N VAL A 228 -4.73 -15.95 -3.56
CA VAL A 228 -4.19 -14.73 -2.94
C VAL A 228 -2.67 -14.70 -2.95
N VAL A 229 -1.99 -15.81 -2.63
CA VAL A 229 -0.52 -15.88 -2.64
C VAL A 229 0.03 -15.65 -4.05
N VAL A 230 -0.54 -16.33 -5.06
CA VAL A 230 -0.10 -16.19 -6.46
C VAL A 230 -0.40 -14.80 -6.98
N ALA A 231 -1.59 -14.25 -6.69
CA ALA A 231 -1.92 -12.87 -7.04
C ALA A 231 -0.93 -11.89 -6.47
N VAL A 232 -0.75 -11.89 -5.13
CA VAL A 232 0.13 -10.95 -4.43
C VAL A 232 1.58 -11.11 -4.89
N ALA A 233 2.07 -12.34 -5.10
CA ALA A 233 3.42 -12.57 -5.62
C ALA A 233 3.59 -12.01 -7.04
N ALA A 234 2.61 -12.23 -7.92
CA ALA A 234 2.67 -11.71 -9.29
C ALA A 234 2.55 -10.19 -9.32
N GLY A 235 1.71 -9.60 -8.47
CA GLY A 235 1.57 -8.14 -8.35
C GLY A 235 2.82 -7.47 -7.81
N THR A 236 3.45 -8.04 -6.77
CA THR A 236 4.71 -7.50 -6.23
C THR A 236 5.85 -7.63 -7.24
N LEU A 237 5.90 -8.73 -8.02
CA LEU A 237 6.84 -8.87 -9.12
C LEU A 237 6.54 -7.86 -10.24
N ALA A 238 5.28 -7.63 -10.60
CA ALA A 238 4.90 -6.64 -11.61
C ALA A 238 5.27 -5.21 -11.19
N GLU A 239 5.09 -4.84 -9.91
CA GLU A 239 5.55 -3.57 -9.36
C GLU A 239 7.08 -3.40 -9.50
N GLN A 240 7.85 -4.47 -9.33
CA GLN A 240 9.32 -4.45 -9.44
C GLN A 240 9.82 -4.46 -10.90
N LEU A 241 9.09 -5.12 -11.80
CA LEU A 241 9.42 -5.22 -13.23
C LEU A 241 8.90 -4.03 -14.05
N GLY A 242 8.44 -2.95 -13.40
CA GLY A 242 7.72 -1.79 -13.94
C GLY A 242 8.40 -0.95 -15.06
N SER A 243 9.42 -1.47 -15.73
CA SER A 243 9.91 -0.93 -17.01
C SER A 243 9.03 -1.29 -18.21
N ILE A 244 8.00 -2.14 -18.03
CA ILE A 244 7.07 -2.55 -19.10
C ILE A 244 5.77 -1.72 -19.01
N PRO A 245 5.49 -0.80 -19.97
CA PRO A 245 4.36 0.15 -19.90
C PRO A 245 2.95 -0.45 -19.87
N PHE A 246 2.79 -1.76 -20.09
CA PHE A 246 1.50 -2.42 -20.29
C PHE A 246 1.04 -3.29 -19.11
N LEU A 247 1.85 -3.44 -18.07
CA LEU A 247 1.53 -4.30 -16.93
C LEU A 247 1.15 -3.45 -15.71
N ASP A 248 -0.15 -3.22 -15.52
CA ASP A 248 -0.69 -2.66 -14.29
C ASP A 248 -0.67 -3.74 -13.18
N PRO A 249 0.05 -3.54 -12.06
CA PRO A 249 0.07 -4.52 -10.96
C PRO A 249 -1.30 -4.87 -10.40
N TYR A 250 -2.29 -3.96 -10.46
CA TYR A 250 -3.64 -4.25 -9.98
C TYR A 250 -4.38 -5.20 -10.91
N ALA A 251 -4.27 -4.98 -12.22
CA ALA A 251 -4.80 -5.90 -13.22
C ALA A 251 -4.11 -7.27 -13.12
N VAL A 252 -2.79 -7.30 -12.87
CA VAL A 252 -2.04 -8.55 -12.65
C VAL A 252 -2.56 -9.28 -11.41
N ASN A 253 -2.69 -8.61 -10.27
CA ASN A 253 -3.25 -9.20 -9.05
C ASN A 253 -4.64 -9.81 -9.30
N ALA A 254 -5.54 -9.04 -9.91
CA ALA A 254 -6.91 -9.47 -10.17
C ALA A 254 -6.96 -10.67 -11.12
N LEU A 255 -6.23 -10.61 -12.24
CA LEU A 255 -6.19 -11.70 -13.22
C LEU A 255 -5.59 -12.97 -12.61
N MET A 256 -4.47 -12.84 -11.89
CA MET A 256 -3.81 -13.98 -11.29
C MET A 256 -4.63 -14.60 -10.17
N ALA A 257 -5.41 -13.82 -9.41
CA ALA A 257 -6.34 -14.37 -8.43
C ALA A 257 -7.42 -15.24 -9.08
N VAL A 258 -8.05 -14.76 -10.16
CA VAL A 258 -9.07 -15.53 -10.90
C VAL A 258 -8.46 -16.79 -11.51
N VAL A 259 -7.34 -16.65 -12.21
CA VAL A 259 -6.67 -17.77 -12.90
C VAL A 259 -6.21 -18.83 -11.90
N ALA A 260 -5.55 -18.45 -10.80
CA ALA A 260 -5.14 -19.44 -9.81
C ALA A 260 -6.34 -20.08 -9.10
N ALA A 261 -7.41 -19.32 -8.80
CA ALA A 261 -8.61 -19.91 -8.19
C ALA A 261 -9.23 -21.00 -9.09
N VAL A 262 -9.40 -20.73 -10.38
CA VAL A 262 -9.96 -21.69 -11.35
C VAL A 262 -9.03 -22.88 -11.55
N ILE A 263 -7.73 -22.65 -11.75
CA ILE A 263 -6.76 -23.73 -11.96
C ILE A 263 -6.67 -24.63 -10.73
N THR A 264 -6.58 -24.05 -9.52
CA THR A 264 -6.54 -24.84 -8.29
C THR A 264 -7.86 -25.58 -8.05
N GLY A 265 -9.00 -24.95 -8.34
CA GLY A 265 -10.30 -25.64 -8.29
C GLY A 265 -10.36 -26.85 -9.21
N LEU A 266 -9.89 -26.71 -10.46
CA LEU A 266 -9.82 -27.82 -11.41
C LEU A 266 -8.87 -28.94 -10.97
N ILE A 267 -7.73 -28.59 -10.36
CA ILE A 267 -6.76 -29.58 -9.84
C ILE A 267 -7.35 -30.38 -8.67
N LEU A 268 -8.21 -29.76 -7.87
CA LEU A 268 -8.86 -30.38 -6.71
C LEU A 268 -10.22 -31.02 -7.06
N ASP A 269 -10.54 -31.20 -8.35
CA ASP A 269 -11.82 -31.75 -8.82
C ASP A 269 -13.07 -31.01 -8.28
N GLN A 270 -12.95 -29.70 -8.08
CA GLN A 270 -14.00 -28.82 -7.58
C GLN A 270 -14.79 -28.13 -8.72
N ASP A 271 -15.98 -27.60 -8.43
CA ASP A 271 -16.81 -26.90 -9.42
C ASP A 271 -16.13 -25.63 -9.96
N ALA A 272 -15.69 -25.69 -11.22
CA ALA A 272 -15.00 -24.58 -11.87
C ALA A 272 -15.85 -23.31 -11.94
N VAL A 273 -17.17 -23.41 -12.03
CA VAL A 273 -18.07 -22.24 -12.12
C VAL A 273 -18.19 -21.57 -10.75
N GLY A 274 -18.45 -22.32 -9.69
CA GLY A 274 -18.45 -21.80 -8.31
C GLY A 274 -17.12 -21.12 -7.96
N TYR A 275 -15.99 -21.76 -8.26
CA TYR A 275 -14.67 -21.19 -7.96
C TYR A 275 -14.23 -20.07 -8.90
N LEU A 276 -14.81 -19.95 -10.11
CA LEU A 276 -14.68 -18.73 -10.92
C LEU A 276 -15.34 -17.53 -10.22
N VAL A 277 -16.53 -17.72 -9.63
CA VAL A 277 -17.22 -16.67 -8.86
C VAL A 277 -16.44 -16.30 -7.60
N VAL A 278 -15.91 -17.29 -6.88
CA VAL A 278 -15.02 -17.05 -5.74
C VAL A 278 -13.78 -16.28 -6.17
N GLY A 279 -13.11 -16.71 -7.25
CA GLY A 279 -11.94 -16.04 -7.80
C GLY A 279 -12.21 -14.59 -8.21
N LEU A 280 -13.37 -14.31 -8.83
CA LEU A 280 -13.79 -12.96 -9.18
C LEU A 280 -14.04 -12.10 -7.94
N GLY A 281 -14.72 -12.64 -6.92
CA GLY A 281 -14.94 -11.95 -5.64
C GLY A 281 -13.62 -11.60 -4.94
N VAL A 282 -12.67 -12.54 -4.92
CA VAL A 282 -11.31 -12.32 -4.41
C VAL A 282 -10.61 -11.23 -5.20
N ALA A 283 -10.65 -11.27 -6.54
CA ALA A 283 -10.03 -10.26 -7.40
C ALA A 283 -10.57 -8.85 -7.13
N VAL A 284 -11.90 -8.70 -7.04
CA VAL A 284 -12.55 -7.42 -6.70
C VAL A 284 -12.10 -6.95 -5.32
N ALA A 285 -12.03 -7.84 -4.33
CA ALA A 285 -11.63 -7.51 -2.98
C ALA A 285 -10.14 -7.14 -2.87
N LEU A 286 -9.25 -7.78 -3.64
CA LEU A 286 -7.84 -7.41 -3.71
C LEU A 286 -7.67 -5.95 -4.20
N VAL A 287 -8.41 -5.58 -5.27
CA VAL A 287 -8.39 -4.21 -5.82
C VAL A 287 -9.04 -3.22 -4.85
N ALA A 288 -10.20 -3.56 -4.29
CA ALA A 288 -10.90 -2.70 -3.32
C ALA A 288 -10.08 -2.49 -2.05
N GLY A 289 -9.41 -3.53 -1.55
CA GLY A 289 -8.55 -3.45 -0.37
C GLY A 289 -7.33 -2.56 -0.59
N ARG A 290 -6.79 -2.48 -1.82
CA ARG A 290 -5.78 -1.46 -2.16
C ARG A 290 -6.33 -0.04 -2.09
N GLY A 291 -7.57 0.19 -2.53
CA GLY A 291 -8.25 1.46 -2.35
C GLY A 291 -8.45 1.83 -0.88
N LEU A 292 -8.87 0.87 -0.05
CA LEU A 292 -8.98 1.03 1.41
C LEU A 292 -7.62 1.37 2.03
N GLY A 293 -6.58 0.60 1.69
CA GLY A 293 -5.20 0.81 2.12
C GLY A 293 -4.70 2.21 1.77
N ALA A 294 -4.93 2.65 0.53
CA ALA A 294 -4.61 4.01 0.08
C ALA A 294 -5.33 5.08 0.91
N MET A 295 -6.65 4.92 1.15
CA MET A 295 -7.38 5.86 2.00
C MET A 295 -6.82 5.92 3.43
N LEU A 296 -6.51 4.78 4.03
CA LEU A 296 -5.95 4.73 5.38
C LEU A 296 -4.54 5.33 5.43
N ARG A 297 -3.68 5.03 4.45
CA ARG A 297 -2.25 5.39 4.40
C ARG A 297 -1.95 6.76 3.81
N LEU A 298 -2.81 7.28 2.94
CA LEU A 298 -2.62 8.55 2.23
C LEU A 298 -3.72 9.57 2.52
N GLY A 299 -4.88 9.15 3.05
CA GLY A 299 -6.04 10.02 3.24
C GLY A 299 -6.88 10.26 1.98
N HIS A 300 -6.51 9.63 0.86
CA HIS A 300 -7.23 9.67 -0.41
C HIS A 300 -7.03 8.34 -1.17
N VAL A 301 -7.91 8.04 -2.12
CA VAL A 301 -7.78 6.84 -2.96
C VAL A 301 -6.71 7.09 -4.03
N SER A 302 -5.73 6.19 -4.11
CA SER A 302 -4.70 6.19 -5.16
C SER A 302 -4.45 4.74 -5.60
N LEU A 303 -4.46 4.51 -6.92
CA LEU A 303 -4.23 3.21 -7.56
C LEU A 303 -3.06 3.27 -8.54
N SER A 304 -2.15 4.22 -8.38
CA SER A 304 -0.95 4.33 -9.24
C SER A 304 0.31 4.58 -8.44
N GLN A 305 0.17 5.06 -7.20
CA GLN A 305 1.29 5.33 -6.32
C GLN A 305 1.60 4.10 -5.46
N GLN A 306 2.90 3.90 -5.21
CA GLN A 306 3.34 2.97 -4.17
C GLN A 306 2.86 3.47 -2.81
N LEU A 307 2.23 2.57 -2.06
CA LEU A 307 1.70 2.87 -0.73
C LEU A 307 2.81 2.80 0.32
N PRO A 308 2.86 3.73 1.28
CA PRO A 308 3.84 3.68 2.36
C PRO A 308 3.53 2.56 3.36
N GLY A 309 4.58 2.01 3.96
CA GLY A 309 4.52 0.89 4.89
C GLY A 309 5.31 -0.30 4.39
N TRP A 310 5.43 -1.32 5.23
CA TRP A 310 6.21 -2.53 4.95
C TRP A 310 5.31 -3.72 4.60
N SER A 311 3.98 -3.58 4.62
CA SER A 311 3.06 -4.61 4.10
C SER A 311 1.84 -4.11 3.30
N PRO A 312 1.94 -3.12 2.39
CA PRO A 312 0.76 -2.67 1.61
C PRO A 312 0.17 -3.74 0.68
N SER A 313 0.89 -4.82 0.43
CA SER A 313 0.40 -5.99 -0.32
C SER A 313 -0.64 -6.80 0.47
N LEU A 314 -0.71 -6.66 1.80
CA LEU A 314 -1.73 -7.31 2.63
C LEU A 314 -3.09 -6.61 2.60
N ASP A 315 -3.15 -5.32 2.24
CA ASP A 315 -4.39 -4.54 2.30
C ASP A 315 -5.52 -5.20 1.47
N GLY A 316 -5.18 -5.68 0.26
CA GLY A 316 -6.09 -6.46 -0.57
C GLY A 316 -6.42 -7.84 0.03
N ALA A 317 -5.40 -8.55 0.52
CA ALA A 317 -5.53 -9.93 1.01
C ALA A 317 -6.44 -10.02 2.25
N VAL A 318 -6.33 -9.07 3.18
CA VAL A 318 -7.18 -9.04 4.38
C VAL A 318 -8.63 -8.73 4.02
N VAL A 319 -8.87 -7.81 3.09
CA VAL A 319 -10.23 -7.51 2.60
C VAL A 319 -10.83 -8.70 1.85
N ALA A 320 -10.04 -9.39 1.03
CA ALA A 320 -10.47 -10.62 0.36
C ALA A 320 -10.80 -11.73 1.37
N ALA A 321 -9.99 -11.89 2.41
CA ALA A 321 -10.26 -12.83 3.48
C ALA A 321 -11.55 -12.48 4.23
N ALA A 322 -11.81 -11.20 4.52
CA ALA A 322 -13.01 -10.75 5.26
C ALA A 322 -14.33 -11.15 4.61
N ILE A 323 -14.36 -11.26 3.28
CA ILE A 323 -15.56 -11.60 2.52
C ILE A 323 -15.61 -13.08 2.08
N LEU A 324 -14.57 -13.87 2.33
CA LEU A 324 -14.47 -15.23 1.79
C LEU A 324 -15.62 -16.14 2.23
N TYR A 325 -15.92 -16.22 3.53
CA TYR A 325 -16.99 -17.04 4.07
C TYR A 325 -18.37 -16.65 3.53
N PRO A 326 -18.82 -15.38 3.56
CA PRO A 326 -20.10 -15.04 2.94
C PRO A 326 -20.09 -15.28 1.42
N LEU A 327 -18.96 -15.11 0.74
CA LEU A 327 -18.82 -15.39 -0.69
C LEU A 327 -18.99 -16.88 -1.01
N THR A 328 -18.36 -17.77 -0.24
CA THR A 328 -18.48 -19.22 -0.44
C THR A 328 -19.89 -19.72 -0.14
N GLN A 329 -20.59 -19.16 0.85
CA GLN A 329 -22.00 -19.51 1.12
C GLN A 329 -22.96 -19.14 -0.01
N ILE A 330 -22.59 -18.22 -0.90
CA ILE A 330 -23.40 -17.81 -2.05
C ILE A 330 -22.97 -18.56 -3.32
N ALA A 331 -21.67 -18.83 -3.47
CA ALA A 331 -21.08 -19.34 -4.69
C ALA A 331 -20.97 -20.88 -4.76
N LEU A 332 -20.96 -21.58 -3.62
CA LEU A 332 -20.76 -23.02 -3.49
C LEU A 332 -21.94 -23.67 -2.77
#